data_AF-A0A037ZE62-F1
#
_entry.id   AF-A0A037ZE62-F1
#
_cell.length_a   1.000
_cell.length_b   1.000
_cell.length_c   1.000
_cell.angle_alpha   90.00
_cell.angle_beta   90.00
_cell.angle_gamma   90.00
#
_symmetry.space_group_name_H-M   'P 1'
#
loop_
_entity.id
_entity.type
_entity.pdbx_description
1 polymer ?
#
loop_
_entity_poly.entity_id
_entity_poly.type
_entity_poly.pdbx_seq_one_letter_code
_entity_poly.pdbx_strand_id
1 'polypeptide(L)'
;MEQKQEPRKQGFGRRAPSASLGLLIFAFGVSAGFLVAFSGLGVLDEGTGVILIIFLAVLMFIAALGLVLFVFRKPLWRRLFGLAETQLELFAGPLSDVAKGAVDRDPHRATEAARDLVNMALARYAWVSTRRWVIGSLTGLIAAMAAFAGTALLFRQNELLGAQNTRIDTQIAQLDQQIALDDYNVQLAEAARNAQLVVEITNIAQALGQAADRRTGPVETAEDFVAVLDPVADLPRGLVLRIASASQATKPYKFLQTGIRPENHNAMMQAAMALRPDLPQTRVQMAQAFRWPELQTGTRLIDRPASPERGQLLRALTASGLRELEVLNFYGMDLSYAYAPGIRLFLISSQMGQFSYADFSFANVLETKMQGAWLSHVRFTQAYLRDSDFGALPGELVKPPFSGELPFFNTQLDGADFTDAVAERVGFVGAHAMAANFDGATLIAPDFRYATLAAATFRGAALINAQFEGADLRSVDFDGAVVTGAGFLDTLTETAAPETFRADRYTLAEISPAEAIARIDSLYRYLDADTLQTLAGENGLYIVTRTSPFEN
;
A
#
# COMPACT_ATOMS: atom_id res chain seq x y z
N MET A 1 91.77 5.37 -7.80
CA MET A 1 91.96 6.37 -6.73
C MET A 1 90.76 6.21 -5.80
N GLU A 2 90.82 5.26 -4.85
CA GLU A 2 91.34 5.47 -3.48
C GLU A 2 90.67 6.67 -2.78
N GLN A 3 90.11 6.58 -1.57
CA GLN A 3 90.01 5.50 -0.60
C GLN A 3 89.09 5.97 0.55
N LYS A 4 88.53 4.98 1.26
CA LYS A 4 88.22 4.94 2.72
C LYS A 4 86.94 5.59 3.25
N GLN A 5 86.17 4.99 4.17
CA GLN A 5 86.22 3.65 4.79
C GLN A 5 84.87 3.40 5.51
N GLU A 6 84.34 2.19 5.36
CA GLU A 6 83.39 1.49 6.28
C GLU A 6 83.97 1.35 7.72
N PRO A 7 83.31 0.76 8.78
CA PRO A 7 82.18 -0.20 8.76
C PRO A 7 81.11 -0.19 9.90
N ARG A 8 79.96 -0.82 9.58
CA ARG A 8 79.21 -1.91 10.25
C ARG A 8 79.13 -2.12 11.80
N LYS A 9 77.88 -2.44 12.20
CA LYS A 9 77.35 -3.61 12.98
C LYS A 9 76.83 -3.43 14.43
N GLN A 10 75.55 -3.84 14.57
CA GLN A 10 74.88 -4.65 15.62
C GLN A 10 74.77 -4.18 17.08
N GLY A 11 73.56 -4.30 17.64
CA GLY A 11 73.34 -4.34 19.10
C GLY A 11 71.86 -4.42 19.52
N PHE A 12 71.43 -5.60 19.97
CA PHE A 12 70.14 -5.90 20.61
C PHE A 12 69.98 -5.23 21.99
N GLY A 13 68.77 -4.73 22.29
CA GLY A 13 68.05 -4.95 23.56
C GLY A 13 68.21 -3.99 24.75
N ARG A 14 67.11 -3.31 25.15
CA ARG A 14 66.28 -3.70 26.32
C ARG A 14 65.12 -2.72 26.64
N ARG A 15 63.91 -3.30 26.64
CA ARG A 15 62.72 -3.11 27.50
C ARG A 15 61.87 -1.82 27.40
N ALA A 16 60.76 -1.95 26.69
CA ALA A 16 59.51 -1.24 26.98
C ALA A 16 58.77 -1.89 28.18
N PRO A 17 58.20 -1.10 29.11
CA PRO A 17 57.11 -1.57 29.95
C PRO A 17 55.90 -0.63 29.85
N SER A 18 54.85 -1.03 29.11
CA SER A 18 53.50 -0.49 29.28
C SER A 18 52.38 -1.30 28.60
N ALA A 19 52.70 -2.23 27.70
CA ALA A 19 51.69 -3.10 27.09
C ALA A 19 51.16 -4.20 28.03
N SER A 20 51.96 -4.65 29.01
CA SER A 20 51.56 -5.73 29.93
C SER A 20 50.48 -5.31 30.94
N LEU A 21 50.42 -4.04 31.33
CA LEU A 21 49.42 -3.57 32.30
C LEU A 21 48.05 -3.39 31.63
N GLY A 22 48.00 -2.87 30.39
CA GLY A 22 46.77 -2.79 29.62
C GLY A 22 46.20 -4.18 29.29
N LEU A 23 47.07 -5.14 28.97
CA LEU A 23 46.67 -6.51 28.71
C LEU A 23 46.22 -7.25 29.99
N LEU A 24 46.84 -6.98 31.15
CA LEU A 24 46.43 -7.53 32.44
C LEU A 24 45.10 -6.92 32.92
N ILE A 25 44.88 -5.62 32.73
CA ILE A 25 43.60 -4.97 33.04
C ILE A 25 42.50 -5.48 32.12
N PHE A 26 42.79 -5.66 30.83
CA PHE A 26 41.86 -6.28 29.87
C PHE A 26 41.56 -7.73 30.23
N ALA A 27 42.59 -8.54 30.52
CA ALA A 27 42.42 -9.94 30.94
C ALA A 27 41.68 -10.07 32.28
N PHE A 28 41.91 -9.16 33.22
CA PHE A 28 41.18 -9.11 34.50
C PHE A 28 39.72 -8.67 34.28
N GLY A 29 39.46 -7.70 33.40
CA GLY A 29 38.12 -7.30 33.00
C GLY A 29 37.34 -8.42 32.30
N VAL A 30 38.00 -9.16 31.41
CA VAL A 30 37.41 -10.34 30.75
C VAL A 30 37.19 -11.49 31.74
N SER A 31 38.13 -11.73 32.66
CA SER A 31 37.99 -12.79 33.68
C SER A 31 36.92 -12.47 34.73
N ALA A 32 36.80 -11.20 35.14
CA ALA A 32 35.73 -10.74 36.03
C ALA A 32 34.36 -10.76 35.32
N GLY A 33 34.31 -10.36 34.04
CA GLY A 33 33.11 -10.47 33.21
C GLY A 33 32.68 -11.93 32.97
N PHE A 34 33.65 -12.84 32.78
CA PHE A 34 33.40 -14.28 32.63
C PHE A 34 32.91 -14.92 33.93
N LEU A 35 33.49 -14.55 35.08
CA LEU A 35 33.02 -14.99 36.41
C LEU A 35 31.60 -14.52 36.73
N VAL A 36 31.23 -13.30 36.33
CA VAL A 36 29.86 -12.77 36.48
C VAL A 36 28.88 -13.43 35.50
N ALA A 37 29.33 -13.80 34.30
CA ALA A 37 28.52 -14.53 33.33
C ALA A 37 28.27 -16.00 33.72
N PHE A 38 29.21 -16.64 34.44
CA PHE A 38 29.12 -18.07 34.81
C PHE A 38 28.62 -18.34 36.24
N SER A 39 28.57 -17.35 37.14
CA SER A 39 28.13 -17.55 38.53
C SER A 39 26.61 -17.63 38.74
N GLY A 40 25.82 -17.43 37.68
CA GLY A 40 24.36 -17.60 37.71
C GLY A 40 23.61 -16.40 38.28
N LEU A 41 22.54 -16.01 37.57
CA LEU A 41 21.70 -14.82 37.76
C LEU A 41 20.92 -14.73 39.09
N GLY A 42 21.05 -15.69 40.02
CA GLY A 42 20.34 -15.66 41.31
C GLY A 42 20.97 -14.76 42.38
N VAL A 43 22.27 -14.49 42.31
CA VAL A 43 22.98 -13.70 43.34
C VAL A 43 22.79 -12.18 43.13
N LEU A 44 22.38 -11.76 41.93
CA LEU A 44 22.22 -10.35 41.58
C LEU A 44 20.86 -9.77 41.95
N ASP A 45 19.82 -10.60 42.15
CA ASP A 45 18.49 -10.13 42.56
C ASP A 45 18.40 -9.75 44.05
N GLU A 46 19.15 -10.43 44.94
CA GLU A 46 19.25 -10.05 46.37
C GLU A 46 20.55 -9.30 46.72
N GLY A 47 21.57 -9.39 45.86
CA GLY A 47 22.92 -8.91 46.16
C GLY A 47 23.34 -7.60 45.50
N THR A 48 22.54 -6.98 44.61
CA THR A 48 22.94 -5.75 43.91
C THR A 48 23.24 -4.60 44.89
N GLY A 49 22.44 -4.47 45.95
CA GLY A 49 22.67 -3.51 47.03
C GLY A 49 23.94 -3.84 47.83
N VAL A 50 24.17 -5.11 48.15
CA VAL A 50 25.36 -5.56 48.90
C VAL A 50 26.64 -5.36 48.09
N ILE A 51 26.62 -5.66 46.79
CA ILE A 51 27.72 -5.43 45.87
C ILE A 51 28.02 -3.93 45.76
N LEU A 52 26.99 -3.07 45.65
CA LEU A 52 27.15 -1.61 45.64
C LEU A 52 27.70 -1.06 46.96
N ILE A 53 27.31 -1.63 48.10
CA ILE A 53 27.79 -1.24 49.44
C ILE A 53 29.25 -1.65 49.66
N ILE A 54 29.61 -2.91 49.39
CA ILE A 54 31.00 -3.39 49.47
C ILE A 54 31.89 -2.53 48.57
N PHE A 55 31.38 -2.17 47.40
CA PHE A 55 32.05 -1.31 46.43
C PHE A 55 32.25 0.14 46.90
N LEU A 56 31.21 0.79 47.45
CA LEU A 56 31.33 2.12 48.06
C LEU A 56 32.29 2.10 49.25
N ALA A 57 32.30 1.03 50.04
CA ALA A 57 33.22 0.85 51.15
C ALA A 57 34.68 0.72 50.70
N VAL A 58 34.95 -0.05 49.64
CA VAL A 58 36.31 -0.17 49.06
C VAL A 58 36.76 1.17 48.46
N LEU A 59 35.88 1.90 47.78
CA LEU A 59 36.20 3.21 47.22
C LEU A 59 36.49 4.26 48.30
N MET A 60 35.68 4.29 49.36
CA MET A 60 35.95 5.11 50.55
C MET A 60 37.27 4.73 51.22
N PHE A 61 37.58 3.44 51.34
CA PHE A 61 38.83 2.97 51.93
C PHE A 61 40.05 3.42 51.11
N ILE A 62 39.98 3.33 49.78
CA ILE A 62 41.06 3.79 48.89
C ILE A 62 41.20 5.31 48.95
N ALA A 63 40.10 6.06 48.97
CA ALA A 63 40.12 7.51 49.09
C ALA A 63 40.69 7.96 50.45
N ALA A 64 40.30 7.28 51.54
CA ALA A 64 40.81 7.51 52.88
C ALA A 64 42.31 7.16 52.97
N LEU A 65 42.74 6.03 52.40
CA LEU A 65 44.15 5.64 52.33
C LEU A 65 44.98 6.66 51.52
N GLY A 66 44.45 7.13 50.39
CA GLY A 66 45.07 8.19 49.59
C GLY A 66 45.18 9.51 50.36
N LEU A 67 44.14 9.89 51.11
CA LEU A 67 44.13 11.08 51.96
C LEU A 67 45.16 10.95 53.10
N VAL A 68 45.23 9.80 53.76
CA VAL A 68 46.23 9.50 54.80
C VAL A 68 47.64 9.62 54.23
N LEU A 69 47.91 8.99 53.08
CA LEU A 69 49.22 9.11 52.41
C LEU A 69 49.55 10.55 52.00
N PHE A 70 48.55 11.34 51.62
CA PHE A 70 48.73 12.74 51.24
C PHE A 70 48.98 13.67 52.43
N VAL A 71 48.25 13.49 53.54
CA VAL A 71 48.36 14.28 54.77
C VAL A 71 49.68 13.95 55.48
N PHE A 72 49.98 12.66 55.63
CA PHE A 72 51.21 12.21 56.27
C PHE A 72 52.43 12.17 55.34
N ARG A 73 52.35 12.77 54.13
CA ARG A 73 53.44 12.74 53.16
C ARG A 73 54.76 13.21 53.77
N LYS A 74 54.79 14.40 54.39
CA LYS A 74 56.01 15.01 54.94
C LYS A 74 56.68 14.11 56.01
N PRO A 75 55.96 13.62 57.04
CA PRO A 75 56.56 12.72 58.03
C PRO A 75 56.93 11.33 57.47
N LEU A 76 56.19 10.81 56.50
CA LEU A 76 56.48 9.51 55.87
C LEU A 76 57.80 9.56 55.07
N TRP A 77 57.98 10.59 54.24
CA TRP A 77 59.21 10.80 53.45
C TRP A 77 60.41 11.08 54.36
N ARG A 78 60.21 11.83 55.45
CA ARG A 78 61.26 12.07 56.45
C ARG A 78 61.72 10.78 57.15
N ARG A 79 60.82 9.83 57.44
CA ARG A 79 61.19 8.53 58.03
C ARG A 79 61.86 7.58 57.05
N LEU A 80 61.42 7.55 55.80
CA LEU A 80 61.93 6.60 54.80
C LEU A 80 63.23 7.06 54.14
N PHE A 81 63.41 8.37 53.93
CA PHE A 81 64.54 8.93 53.17
C PHE A 81 65.26 10.07 53.91
N GLY A 82 64.87 10.38 55.15
CA GLY A 82 65.52 11.42 55.98
C GLY A 82 65.11 12.86 55.63
N LEU A 83 64.42 13.10 54.51
CA LEU A 83 64.15 14.44 53.98
C LEU A 83 62.63 14.72 53.91
N ALA A 84 62.22 15.95 54.27
CA ALA A 84 60.81 16.33 54.39
C ALA A 84 60.22 16.99 53.13
N GLU A 85 61.05 17.55 52.24
CA GLU A 85 60.62 18.30 51.05
C GLU A 85 61.48 17.96 49.83
N THR A 86 60.83 17.89 48.66
CA THR A 86 61.41 17.45 47.38
C THR A 86 61.26 18.52 46.29
N GLN A 87 61.42 19.79 46.66
CA GLN A 87 61.38 20.91 45.72
C GLN A 87 62.69 21.04 44.94
N LEU A 88 62.62 21.59 43.72
CA LEU A 88 63.75 21.67 42.77
C LEU A 88 64.83 22.65 43.24
N GLU A 89 64.43 23.70 43.96
CA GLU A 89 65.29 24.78 44.44
C GLU A 89 66.27 24.32 45.54
N LEU A 90 65.91 23.26 46.28
CA LEU A 90 66.74 22.70 47.35
C LEU A 90 67.89 21.81 46.84
N PHE A 91 67.92 21.45 45.55
CA PHE A 91 69.04 20.69 44.95
C PHE A 91 70.28 21.55 44.75
N ALA A 92 70.13 22.87 44.62
CA ALA A 92 71.23 23.79 44.32
C ALA A 92 72.28 23.86 45.44
N GLY A 93 71.84 23.73 46.71
CA GLY A 93 72.73 23.75 47.88
C GLY A 93 73.68 22.55 47.92
N PRO A 94 73.18 21.31 48.07
CA PRO A 94 74.01 20.11 48.10
C PRO A 94 74.84 19.94 46.81
N LEU A 95 74.31 20.30 45.64
CA LEU A 95 75.07 20.26 44.39
C LEU A 95 76.27 21.22 44.40
N SER A 96 76.06 22.43 44.92
CA SER A 96 77.12 23.43 45.12
C SER A 96 78.13 22.98 46.18
N ASP A 97 77.68 22.35 47.27
CA ASP A 97 78.54 21.82 48.33
C ASP A 97 79.36 20.59 47.87
N VAL A 98 78.82 19.73 47.00
CA VAL A 98 79.59 18.69 46.31
C VAL A 98 80.70 19.31 45.46
N ALA A 99 80.35 20.32 44.66
CA ALA A 99 81.31 21.00 43.78
C ALA A 99 82.39 21.72 44.59
N LYS A 100 82.03 22.43 45.67
CA LYS A 100 82.96 23.12 46.56
C LYS A 100 83.84 22.14 47.34
N GLY A 101 83.27 21.08 47.92
CA GLY A 101 84.05 20.06 48.63
C GLY A 101 85.06 19.34 47.72
N ALA A 102 84.74 19.14 46.44
CA ALA A 102 85.67 18.60 45.46
C ALA A 102 86.81 19.58 45.11
N VAL A 103 86.51 20.89 45.02
CA VAL A 103 87.50 21.95 44.78
C VAL A 103 88.42 22.13 45.99
N ASP A 104 87.86 22.12 47.19
CA ASP A 104 88.57 22.33 48.45
C ASP A 104 89.31 21.06 48.93
N ARG A 105 89.24 19.95 48.18
CA ARG A 105 89.83 18.63 48.49
C ARG A 105 89.40 18.07 49.85
N ASP A 106 88.14 18.28 50.21
CA ASP A 106 87.49 17.65 51.38
C ASP A 106 86.57 16.50 50.91
N PRO A 107 87.09 15.26 50.81
CA PRO A 107 86.35 14.14 50.27
C PRO A 107 85.15 13.75 51.16
N HIS A 108 85.19 14.02 52.46
CA HIS A 108 84.08 13.70 53.36
C HIS A 108 82.89 14.60 53.11
N ARG A 109 83.11 15.93 53.04
CA ARG A 109 82.04 16.89 52.76
C ARG A 109 81.41 16.68 51.38
N ALA A 110 82.23 16.37 50.37
CA ALA A 110 81.74 16.11 49.02
C ALA A 110 80.91 14.81 48.92
N THR A 111 81.31 13.73 49.61
CA THR A 111 80.55 12.47 49.58
C THR A 111 79.25 12.55 50.39
N GLU A 112 79.23 13.26 51.51
CA GLU A 112 78.03 13.47 52.31
C GLU A 112 76.99 14.30 51.54
N ALA A 113 77.40 15.42 50.95
CA ALA A 113 76.53 16.25 50.11
C ALA A 113 76.04 15.50 48.85
N ALA A 114 76.85 14.62 48.26
CA ALA A 114 76.44 13.79 47.13
C ALA A 114 75.40 12.75 47.52
N ARG A 115 75.53 12.16 48.72
CA ARG A 115 74.56 11.20 49.25
C ARG A 115 73.21 11.86 49.54
N ASP A 116 73.23 13.07 50.08
CA ASP A 116 72.02 13.87 50.31
C ASP A 116 71.32 14.23 49.00
N LEU A 117 72.10 14.61 47.97
CA LEU A 117 71.55 14.92 46.65
C LEU A 117 70.90 13.69 45.98
N VAL A 118 71.53 12.52 46.09
CA VAL A 118 70.97 11.25 45.59
C VAL A 118 69.71 10.86 46.36
N ASN A 119 69.71 10.97 47.69
CA ASN A 119 68.52 10.71 48.51
C ASN A 119 67.36 11.63 48.15
N MET A 120 67.64 12.92 47.90
CA MET A 120 66.64 13.90 47.49
C MET A 120 66.09 13.61 46.08
N ALA A 121 66.95 13.20 45.14
CA ALA A 121 66.56 12.79 43.80
C ALA A 121 65.66 11.53 43.82
N LEU A 122 66.05 10.51 44.60
CA LEU A 122 65.28 9.27 44.77
C LEU A 122 63.94 9.53 45.45
N ALA A 123 63.90 10.34 46.52
CA ALA A 123 62.65 10.70 47.20
C ALA A 123 61.68 11.44 46.26
N ARG A 124 62.19 12.32 45.40
CA ARG A 124 61.38 13.02 44.40
C ARG A 124 60.87 12.09 43.32
N TYR A 125 61.73 11.23 42.76
CA TYR A 125 61.34 10.25 41.75
C TYR A 125 60.28 9.29 42.31
N ALA A 126 60.47 8.79 43.53
CA ALA A 126 59.51 7.94 44.22
C ALA A 126 58.16 8.65 44.40
N TRP A 127 58.14 9.91 44.85
CA TRP A 127 56.89 10.66 44.99
C TRP A 127 56.17 10.88 43.65
N VAL A 128 56.88 11.33 42.62
CA VAL A 128 56.29 11.60 41.30
C VAL A 128 55.75 10.30 40.67
N SER A 129 56.51 9.22 40.77
CA SER A 129 56.08 7.89 40.29
C SER A 129 54.85 7.39 41.04
N THR A 130 54.85 7.45 42.37
CA THR A 130 53.72 7.02 43.21
C THR A 130 52.48 7.87 42.93
N ARG A 131 52.61 9.20 42.83
CA ARG A 131 51.48 10.08 42.48
C ARG A 131 50.88 9.73 41.13
N ARG A 132 51.73 9.51 40.12
CA ARG A 132 51.27 9.16 38.76
C ARG A 132 50.56 7.80 38.76
N TRP A 133 51.09 6.82 39.49
CA TRP A 133 50.49 5.50 39.60
C TRP A 133 49.15 5.54 40.37
N VAL A 134 49.07 6.30 41.46
CA VAL A 134 47.82 6.49 42.23
C VAL A 134 46.74 7.16 41.37
N ILE A 135 47.06 8.23 40.66
CA ILE A 135 46.10 8.92 39.78
C ILE A 135 45.66 7.98 38.65
N GLY A 136 46.61 7.28 37.99
CA GLY A 136 46.30 6.35 36.91
C GLY A 136 45.39 5.19 37.36
N SER A 137 45.67 4.59 38.52
CA SER A 137 44.85 3.52 39.09
C SER A 137 43.45 4.01 39.49
N LEU A 138 43.34 5.23 40.02
CA LEU A 138 42.05 5.79 40.45
C LEU A 138 41.17 6.19 39.26
N THR A 139 41.75 6.77 38.22
CA THR A 139 41.04 7.05 36.95
C THR A 139 40.63 5.76 36.24
N GLY A 140 41.51 4.75 36.20
CA GLY A 140 41.19 3.44 35.62
C GLY A 140 40.07 2.73 36.36
N LEU A 141 40.04 2.81 37.69
CA LEU A 141 38.96 2.27 38.50
C LEU A 141 37.63 2.97 38.19
N ILE A 142 37.60 4.31 38.20
CA ILE A 142 36.38 5.07 37.87
C ILE A 142 35.85 4.73 36.47
N ALA A 143 36.74 4.59 35.48
CA ALA A 143 36.34 4.21 34.12
C ALA A 143 35.74 2.79 34.06
N ALA A 144 36.37 1.81 34.73
CA ALA A 144 35.84 0.45 34.83
C ALA A 144 34.46 0.44 35.50
N MET A 145 34.28 1.24 36.55
CA MET A 145 33.01 1.39 37.26
C MET A 145 31.90 1.97 36.39
N ALA A 146 32.20 3.04 35.64
CA ALA A 146 31.26 3.64 34.72
C ALA A 146 30.82 2.64 33.63
N ALA A 147 31.75 1.80 33.14
CA ALA A 147 31.44 0.75 32.18
C ALA A 147 30.53 -0.35 32.78
N PHE A 148 30.79 -0.79 34.02
CA PHE A 148 29.92 -1.75 34.72
C PHE A 148 28.52 -1.19 34.95
N ALA A 149 28.40 0.05 35.44
CA ALA A 149 27.12 0.71 35.68
C ALA A 149 26.33 0.91 34.37
N GLY A 150 27.01 1.33 33.30
CA GLY A 150 26.40 1.47 31.97
C GLY A 150 25.88 0.14 31.43
N THR A 151 26.64 -0.95 31.60
CA THR A 151 26.23 -2.29 31.17
C THR A 151 25.03 -2.81 31.97
N ALA A 152 25.01 -2.61 33.28
CA ALA A 152 23.88 -3.00 34.13
C ALA A 152 22.60 -2.22 33.80
N LEU A 153 22.72 -0.91 33.53
CA LEU A 153 21.59 -0.07 33.12
C LEU A 153 21.03 -0.52 31.76
N LEU A 154 21.91 -0.80 30.79
CA LEU A 154 21.51 -1.33 29.48
C LEU A 154 20.78 -2.66 29.60
N PHE A 155 21.27 -3.56 30.45
CA PHE A 155 20.60 -4.84 30.70
C PHE A 155 19.19 -4.64 31.29
N ARG A 156 19.07 -3.77 32.31
CA ARG A 156 17.76 -3.44 32.90
C ARG A 156 16.82 -2.76 31.91
N GLN A 157 17.34 -1.91 31.04
CA GLN A 157 16.56 -1.28 29.97
C GLN A 157 16.04 -2.32 28.97
N ASN A 158 16.88 -3.28 28.55
CA ASN A 158 16.47 -4.36 27.66
C ASN A 158 15.38 -5.24 28.27
N GLU A 159 15.48 -5.55 29.57
CA GLU A 159 14.45 -6.30 30.29
C GLU A 159 13.10 -5.54 30.32
N LEU A 160 13.13 -4.24 30.61
CA LEU A 160 11.94 -3.39 30.59
C LEU A 160 11.33 -3.28 29.18
N LEU A 161 12.15 -3.15 28.14
CA LEU A 161 11.70 -3.16 26.75
C LEU A 161 11.05 -4.50 26.38
N GLY A 162 11.63 -5.63 26.82
CA GLY A 162 11.03 -6.94 26.63
C GLY A 162 9.64 -7.06 27.26
N ALA A 163 9.51 -6.63 28.52
CA ALA A 163 8.22 -6.62 29.22
C ALA A 163 7.20 -5.66 28.58
N GLN A 164 7.65 -4.51 28.06
CA GLN A 164 6.81 -3.57 27.32
C GLN A 164 6.30 -4.17 26.00
N ASN A 165 7.17 -4.85 25.25
CA ASN A 165 6.78 -5.53 24.01
C ASN A 165 5.70 -6.57 24.27
N THR A 166 5.84 -7.42 25.30
CA THR A 166 4.79 -8.41 25.64
C THR A 166 3.44 -7.77 25.98
N ARG A 167 3.44 -6.60 26.65
CA ARG A 167 2.19 -5.85 26.91
C ARG A 167 1.57 -5.30 25.63
N ILE A 168 2.39 -4.77 24.73
CA ILE A 168 1.94 -4.29 23.42
C ILE A 168 1.33 -5.44 22.63
N ASP A 169 1.99 -6.60 22.58
CA ASP A 169 1.48 -7.78 21.88
C ASP A 169 0.13 -8.24 22.45
N THR A 170 -0.02 -8.21 23.78
CA THR A 170 -1.29 -8.53 24.43
C THR A 170 -2.39 -7.52 24.10
N GLN A 171 -2.07 -6.23 24.05
CA GLN A 171 -3.02 -5.18 23.66
C GLN A 171 -3.44 -5.31 22.19
N ILE A 172 -2.49 -5.63 21.30
CA ILE A 172 -2.78 -5.90 19.88
C ILE A 172 -3.77 -7.07 19.77
N ALA A 173 -3.51 -8.18 20.48
CA ALA A 173 -4.41 -9.33 20.46
C ALA A 173 -5.83 -8.99 20.99
N GLN A 174 -5.94 -8.17 22.02
CA GLN A 174 -7.24 -7.70 22.54
C GLN A 174 -7.97 -6.78 21.55
N LEU A 175 -7.24 -5.87 20.89
CA LEU A 175 -7.79 -5.00 19.85
C LEU A 175 -8.29 -5.83 18.65
N ASP A 176 -7.54 -6.84 18.24
CA ASP A 176 -7.98 -7.74 17.17
C ASP A 176 -9.25 -8.51 17.53
N GLN A 177 -9.39 -8.93 18.79
CA GLN A 177 -10.62 -9.55 19.28
C GLN A 177 -11.80 -8.55 19.30
N GLN A 178 -11.57 -7.30 19.73
CA GLN A 178 -12.59 -6.24 19.70
C GLN A 178 -13.05 -5.95 18.27
N ILE A 179 -12.12 -5.79 17.33
CA ILE A 179 -12.43 -5.56 15.91
C ILE A 179 -13.27 -6.71 15.36
N ALA A 180 -12.96 -7.96 15.72
CA ALA A 180 -13.74 -9.12 15.29
C ALA A 180 -15.17 -9.13 15.86
N LEU A 181 -15.35 -8.74 17.13
CA LEU A 181 -16.67 -8.62 17.74
C LEU A 181 -17.50 -7.49 17.13
N ASP A 182 -16.87 -6.35 16.83
CA ASP A 182 -17.52 -5.23 16.16
C ASP A 182 -17.98 -5.62 14.74
N ASP A 183 -17.14 -6.35 13.98
CA ASP A 183 -17.51 -6.90 12.68
C ASP A 183 -18.74 -7.82 12.77
N TYR A 184 -18.78 -8.71 13.76
CA TYR A 184 -19.93 -9.59 13.98
C TYR A 184 -21.21 -8.81 14.29
N ASN A 185 -21.14 -7.80 15.17
CA ASN A 185 -22.28 -6.96 15.52
C ASN A 185 -22.82 -6.19 14.30
N VAL A 186 -21.92 -5.66 13.45
CA VAL A 186 -22.28 -5.00 12.19
C VAL A 186 -23.00 -5.97 11.24
N GLN A 187 -22.45 -7.18 11.05
CA GLN A 187 -23.07 -8.20 10.20
C GLN A 187 -24.46 -8.62 10.70
N LEU A 188 -24.63 -8.76 12.02
CA LEU A 188 -25.93 -9.11 12.60
C LEU A 188 -26.97 -8.00 12.40
N ALA A 189 -26.57 -6.74 12.60
CA ALA A 189 -27.43 -5.59 12.36
C ALA A 189 -27.83 -5.48 10.88
N GLU A 190 -26.89 -5.74 9.97
CA GLU A 190 -27.13 -5.78 8.53
C GLU A 190 -28.10 -6.90 8.15
N ALA A 191 -27.89 -8.12 8.65
CA ALA A 191 -28.80 -9.25 8.41
C ALA A 191 -30.23 -8.96 8.90
N ALA A 192 -30.37 -8.34 10.07
CA ALA A 192 -31.68 -7.96 10.61
C ALA A 192 -32.39 -6.91 9.74
N ARG A 193 -31.67 -5.88 9.26
CA ARG A 193 -32.21 -4.90 8.33
C ARG A 193 -32.59 -5.54 6.99
N ASN A 194 -31.71 -6.37 6.42
CA ASN A 194 -31.95 -7.00 5.13
C ASN A 194 -33.21 -7.87 5.18
N ALA A 195 -33.44 -8.60 6.28
CA ALA A 195 -34.67 -9.35 6.49
C ALA A 195 -35.93 -8.46 6.44
N GLN A 196 -35.89 -7.26 7.02
CA GLN A 196 -37.00 -6.30 6.94
C GLN A 196 -37.17 -5.73 5.53
N LEU A 197 -36.08 -5.45 4.82
CA LEU A 197 -36.11 -4.91 3.46
C LEU A 197 -36.63 -5.91 2.43
N VAL A 198 -36.31 -7.21 2.58
CA VAL A 198 -36.85 -8.27 1.72
C VAL A 198 -38.38 -8.35 1.82
N VAL A 199 -38.94 -8.15 3.01
CA VAL A 199 -40.41 -8.06 3.18
C VAL A 199 -40.97 -6.86 2.42
N GLU A 200 -40.32 -5.71 2.49
CA GLU A 200 -40.77 -4.53 1.75
C GLU A 200 -40.66 -4.70 0.23
N ILE A 201 -39.58 -5.33 -0.27
CA ILE A 201 -39.46 -5.69 -1.70
C ILE A 201 -40.58 -6.64 -2.13
N THR A 202 -40.94 -7.61 -1.28
CA THR A 202 -42.05 -8.52 -1.54
C THR A 202 -43.39 -7.78 -1.59
N ASN A 203 -43.61 -6.82 -0.69
CA ASN A 203 -44.79 -5.96 -0.71
C ASN A 203 -44.85 -5.08 -1.98
N ILE A 204 -43.71 -4.54 -2.41
CA ILE A 204 -43.59 -3.80 -3.68
C ILE A 204 -43.94 -4.72 -4.85
N ALA A 205 -43.37 -5.93 -4.90
CA ALA A 205 -43.65 -6.91 -5.95
C ALA A 205 -45.14 -7.27 -6.01
N GLN A 206 -45.79 -7.48 -4.86
CA GLN A 206 -47.23 -7.71 -4.78
C GLN A 206 -48.03 -6.52 -5.33
N ALA A 207 -47.66 -5.29 -4.96
CA ALA A 207 -48.34 -4.08 -5.43
C ALA A 207 -48.17 -3.86 -6.94
N LEU A 208 -47.00 -4.21 -7.49
CA LEU A 208 -46.74 -4.21 -8.93
C LEU A 208 -47.57 -5.27 -9.66
N GLY A 209 -47.64 -6.49 -9.12
CA GLY A 209 -48.52 -7.54 -9.66
C GLY A 209 -49.98 -7.11 -9.70
N GLN A 210 -50.48 -6.48 -8.63
CA GLN A 210 -51.84 -5.92 -8.60
C GLN A 210 -52.05 -4.77 -9.60
N ALA A 211 -51.00 -4.03 -9.97
CA ALA A 211 -51.09 -3.01 -11.00
C ALA A 211 -51.16 -3.65 -12.39
N ALA A 212 -50.36 -4.70 -12.63
CA ALA A 212 -50.39 -5.50 -13.86
C ALA A 212 -51.77 -6.15 -14.07
N ASP A 213 -52.30 -6.83 -13.05
CA ASP A 213 -53.61 -7.48 -13.09
C ASP A 213 -54.75 -6.51 -13.39
N ARG A 214 -54.66 -5.26 -12.90
CA ARG A 214 -55.65 -4.20 -13.18
C ARG A 214 -55.64 -3.76 -14.64
N ARG A 215 -54.49 -3.86 -15.33
CA ARG A 215 -54.32 -3.41 -16.70
C ARG A 215 -54.74 -4.47 -17.72
N THR A 216 -54.37 -5.73 -17.51
CA THR A 216 -54.67 -6.83 -18.45
C THR A 216 -55.91 -7.63 -18.10
N GLY A 217 -56.43 -7.55 -16.87
CA GLY A 217 -57.46 -8.48 -16.40
C GLY A 217 -56.87 -9.87 -16.07
N PRO A 218 -57.71 -10.90 -15.88
CA PRO A 218 -57.22 -12.26 -15.63
C PRO A 218 -56.42 -12.77 -16.84
N VAL A 219 -55.26 -13.36 -16.57
CA VAL A 219 -54.39 -13.95 -17.60
C VAL A 219 -55.08 -15.15 -18.23
N GLU A 220 -55.46 -15.05 -19.50
CA GLU A 220 -56.07 -16.15 -20.26
C GLU A 220 -55.05 -16.91 -21.11
N THR A 221 -54.01 -16.22 -21.61
CA THR A 221 -52.93 -16.83 -22.41
C THR A 221 -51.53 -16.47 -21.90
N ALA A 222 -50.51 -17.21 -22.35
CA ALA A 222 -49.11 -16.92 -22.00
C ALA A 222 -48.61 -15.57 -22.58
N GLU A 223 -49.27 -15.04 -23.63
CA GLU A 223 -48.97 -13.73 -24.21
C GLU A 223 -49.55 -12.58 -23.37
N ASP A 224 -50.64 -12.83 -22.64
CA ASP A 224 -51.23 -11.89 -21.67
C ASP A 224 -50.42 -11.79 -20.36
N PHE A 225 -49.44 -12.68 -20.16
CA PHE A 225 -48.74 -12.86 -18.89
C PHE A 225 -47.81 -11.69 -18.51
N VAL A 226 -47.43 -10.82 -19.46
CA VAL A 226 -46.54 -9.68 -19.18
C VAL A 226 -47.18 -8.39 -19.67
N ALA A 227 -48.14 -7.89 -18.90
CA ALA A 227 -48.69 -6.56 -19.06
C ALA A 227 -47.57 -5.51 -19.10
N VAL A 228 -47.48 -4.71 -20.16
CA VAL A 228 -46.55 -3.56 -20.15
C VAL A 228 -47.15 -2.47 -19.30
N LEU A 229 -46.52 -2.22 -18.14
CA LEU A 229 -46.94 -1.19 -17.19
C LEU A 229 -46.37 0.17 -17.58
N ASP A 230 -47.22 1.19 -17.53
CA ASP A 230 -46.87 2.60 -17.59
C ASP A 230 -46.65 3.11 -16.15
N PRO A 231 -45.43 3.56 -15.79
CA PRO A 231 -45.13 4.01 -14.43
C PRO A 231 -45.96 5.21 -13.96
N VAL A 232 -46.42 6.06 -14.89
CA VAL A 232 -47.18 7.28 -14.59
C VAL A 232 -48.67 6.95 -14.49
N ALA A 233 -49.18 6.14 -15.41
CA ALA A 233 -50.61 5.85 -15.49
C ALA A 233 -51.05 4.75 -14.52
N ASP A 234 -50.24 3.71 -14.33
CA ASP A 234 -50.67 2.50 -13.61
C ASP A 234 -50.21 2.44 -12.15
N LEU A 235 -49.11 3.12 -11.81
CA LEU A 235 -48.54 3.06 -10.47
C LEU A 235 -49.02 4.24 -9.61
N PRO A 236 -49.56 3.99 -8.40
CA PRO A 236 -49.85 5.09 -7.48
C PRO A 236 -48.54 5.75 -7.06
N ARG A 237 -48.54 7.08 -6.94
CA ARG A 237 -47.36 7.87 -6.51
C ARG A 237 -46.70 7.33 -5.24
N GLY A 238 -47.49 6.83 -4.29
CA GLY A 238 -46.98 6.22 -3.06
C GLY A 238 -46.11 4.99 -3.32
N LEU A 239 -46.45 4.16 -4.31
CA LEU A 239 -45.63 2.99 -4.70
C LEU A 239 -44.33 3.43 -5.38
N VAL A 240 -44.38 4.43 -6.26
CA VAL A 240 -43.18 5.00 -6.89
C VAL A 240 -42.18 5.51 -5.85
N LEU A 241 -42.65 6.28 -4.87
CA LEU A 241 -41.81 6.78 -3.78
C LEU A 241 -41.28 5.66 -2.88
N ARG A 242 -42.08 4.61 -2.64
CA ARG A 242 -41.65 3.42 -1.90
C ARG A 242 -40.56 2.65 -2.65
N ILE A 243 -40.68 2.48 -3.96
CA ILE A 243 -39.64 1.83 -4.80
C ILE A 243 -38.32 2.61 -4.69
N ALA A 244 -38.36 3.93 -4.90
CA ALA A 244 -37.17 4.76 -4.78
C ALA A 244 -36.56 4.68 -3.37
N SER A 245 -37.38 4.84 -2.33
CA SER A 245 -36.94 4.73 -0.94
C SER A 245 -36.37 3.36 -0.59
N ALA A 246 -36.99 2.27 -1.04
CA ALA A 246 -36.52 0.91 -0.83
C ALA A 246 -35.17 0.67 -1.55
N SER A 247 -35.00 1.17 -2.78
CA SER A 247 -33.72 1.07 -3.50
C SER A 247 -32.57 1.79 -2.76
N GLN A 248 -32.82 2.95 -2.18
CA GLN A 248 -31.84 3.67 -1.35
C GLN A 248 -31.60 2.96 -0.02
N ALA A 249 -32.67 2.46 0.60
CA ALA A 249 -32.61 1.73 1.86
C ALA A 249 -31.99 0.34 1.74
N THR A 250 -31.78 -0.19 0.53
CA THR A 250 -31.11 -1.49 0.27
C THR A 250 -29.63 -1.33 -0.12
N LYS A 251 -29.06 -0.13 0.10
CA LYS A 251 -27.62 0.10 -0.02
C LYS A 251 -26.85 -0.75 1.00
N PRO A 252 -25.79 -1.48 0.58
CA PRO A 252 -24.92 -2.23 1.50
C PRO A 252 -24.40 -1.32 2.62
N TYR A 253 -24.35 -1.79 3.87
CA TYR A 253 -23.82 -0.95 4.97
C TYR A 253 -22.31 -0.98 5.05
N LYS A 254 -21.80 -2.12 4.63
CA LYS A 254 -20.41 -2.45 4.62
C LYS A 254 -19.82 -1.68 3.41
N PHE A 255 -19.25 -0.51 3.70
CA PHE A 255 -18.27 0.18 2.86
C PHE A 255 -17.08 0.58 3.73
N LEU A 256 -16.01 -0.19 3.63
CA LEU A 256 -14.72 0.34 4.00
C LEU A 256 -14.33 1.55 3.15
N GLN A 257 -13.73 2.51 3.84
CA GLN A 257 -13.25 3.81 3.43
C GLN A 257 -12.20 3.74 2.30
N THR A 258 -12.61 3.41 1.06
CA THR A 258 -11.78 3.68 -0.12
C THR A 258 -11.76 5.18 -0.45
N GLY A 259 -12.69 5.96 0.14
CA GLY A 259 -12.93 7.36 -0.21
C GLY A 259 -13.66 7.54 -1.55
N ILE A 260 -14.03 6.43 -2.20
CA ILE A 260 -14.56 6.44 -3.56
C ILE A 260 -16.10 6.38 -3.51
N ARG A 261 -16.73 7.48 -3.93
CA ARG A 261 -18.19 7.64 -3.96
C ARG A 261 -18.69 7.51 -5.40
N PRO A 262 -19.73 6.69 -5.70
CA PRO A 262 -20.26 6.54 -7.07
C PRO A 262 -20.66 7.85 -7.73
N GLU A 263 -21.15 8.81 -6.95
CA GLU A 263 -21.51 10.15 -7.40
C GLU A 263 -20.29 11.04 -7.74
N ASN A 264 -19.09 10.63 -7.33
CA ASN A 264 -17.84 11.36 -7.60
C ASN A 264 -17.13 10.74 -8.81
N HIS A 265 -17.40 11.30 -9.99
CA HIS A 265 -16.78 10.87 -11.25
C HIS A 265 -15.25 10.83 -11.18
N ASN A 266 -14.61 11.81 -10.52
CA ASN A 266 -13.15 11.83 -10.40
C ASN A 266 -12.61 10.63 -9.62
N ALA A 267 -13.33 10.22 -8.57
CA ALA A 267 -12.99 9.03 -7.79
C ALA A 267 -13.28 7.74 -8.58
N MET A 268 -14.37 7.70 -9.38
CA MET A 268 -14.67 6.59 -10.29
C MET A 268 -13.58 6.39 -11.34
N MET A 269 -13.10 7.49 -11.94
CA MET A 269 -11.98 7.48 -12.87
C MET A 269 -10.68 6.98 -12.22
N GLN A 270 -10.38 7.43 -11.00
CA GLN A 270 -9.23 6.96 -10.23
C GLN A 270 -9.32 5.44 -9.94
N ALA A 271 -10.50 4.97 -9.54
CA ALA A 271 -10.77 3.55 -9.34
C ALA A 271 -10.61 2.75 -10.65
N ALA A 272 -11.09 3.28 -11.77
CA ALA A 272 -10.98 2.64 -13.08
C ALA A 272 -9.51 2.49 -13.49
N MET A 273 -8.69 3.53 -13.32
CA MET A 273 -7.25 3.45 -13.59
C MET A 273 -6.48 2.53 -12.63
N ALA A 274 -7.04 2.20 -11.45
CA ALA A 274 -6.44 1.19 -10.58
C ALA A 274 -6.52 -0.22 -11.19
N LEU A 275 -7.48 -0.48 -12.09
CA LEU A 275 -7.64 -1.74 -12.83
C LEU A 275 -6.57 -1.95 -13.92
N ARG A 276 -5.80 -0.90 -14.26
CA ARG A 276 -4.68 -0.94 -15.22
C ARG A 276 -3.32 -0.81 -14.54
N PRO A 277 -2.86 -1.82 -13.76
CA PRO A 277 -1.56 -1.79 -13.08
C PRO A 277 -0.37 -1.76 -14.03
N ASP A 278 -0.59 -2.15 -15.29
CA ASP A 278 0.35 -2.12 -16.40
C ASP A 278 0.58 -0.71 -16.98
N LEU A 279 -0.17 0.31 -16.51
CA LEU A 279 -0.07 1.71 -16.94
C LEU A 279 0.39 2.70 -15.83
N PRO A 280 1.53 2.48 -15.15
CA PRO A 280 1.95 3.35 -14.05
C PRO A 280 2.23 4.81 -14.46
N GLN A 281 2.87 5.09 -15.60
CA GLN A 281 3.09 6.45 -16.10
C GLN A 281 1.79 7.15 -16.48
N THR A 282 0.89 6.46 -17.18
CA THR A 282 -0.43 7.05 -17.54
C THR A 282 -1.18 7.42 -16.27
N ARG A 283 -1.19 6.53 -15.27
CA ARG A 283 -1.78 6.79 -13.96
C ARG A 283 -1.17 8.02 -13.27
N VAL A 284 0.15 8.18 -13.32
CA VAL A 284 0.84 9.35 -12.75
C VAL A 284 0.45 10.65 -13.48
N GLN A 285 0.43 10.64 -14.81
CA GLN A 285 0.03 11.81 -15.62
C GLN A 285 -1.42 12.20 -15.34
N MET A 286 -2.32 11.23 -15.26
CA MET A 286 -3.72 11.45 -14.92
C MET A 286 -3.89 11.93 -13.48
N ALA A 287 -3.18 11.35 -12.52
CA ALA A 287 -3.20 11.80 -11.14
C ALA A 287 -2.78 13.27 -11.02
N GLN A 288 -1.79 13.71 -11.82
CA GLN A 288 -1.40 15.12 -11.90
C GLN A 288 -2.47 15.99 -12.58
N ALA A 289 -3.00 15.58 -13.74
CA ALA A 289 -3.99 16.33 -14.50
C ALA A 289 -5.30 16.53 -13.73
N PHE A 290 -5.79 15.47 -13.08
CA PHE A 290 -7.06 15.45 -12.34
C PHE A 290 -6.90 15.70 -10.83
N ARG A 291 -5.67 15.96 -10.37
CA ARG A 291 -5.30 16.20 -8.97
C ARG A 291 -5.82 15.10 -8.03
N TRP A 292 -5.60 13.85 -8.41
CA TRP A 292 -5.99 12.71 -7.59
C TRP A 292 -5.18 12.68 -6.29
N PRO A 293 -5.84 12.53 -5.12
CA PRO A 293 -5.12 12.27 -3.88
C PRO A 293 -4.43 10.89 -3.95
N GLU A 294 -3.36 10.70 -3.17
CA GLU A 294 -2.78 9.36 -2.99
C GLU A 294 -3.86 8.39 -2.50
N LEU A 295 -3.99 7.24 -3.16
CA LEU A 295 -4.93 6.19 -2.75
C LEU A 295 -4.57 5.77 -1.33
N GLN A 296 -5.47 6.00 -0.37
CA GLN A 296 -5.28 5.48 0.98
C GLN A 296 -5.40 3.96 0.94
N THR A 297 -4.26 3.27 0.93
CA THR A 297 -4.19 1.82 1.16
C THR A 297 -4.37 1.54 2.65
N GLY A 298 -5.61 1.65 3.13
CA GLY A 298 -6.03 1.27 4.47
C GLY A 298 -6.79 -0.06 4.45
N THR A 299 -6.31 -1.05 5.21
CA THR A 299 -6.90 -2.38 5.36
C THR A 299 -7.97 -2.42 6.46
N ARG A 300 -9.13 -3.01 6.15
CA ARG A 300 -9.94 -3.99 6.93
C ARG A 300 -11.48 -3.86 6.88
N LEU A 301 -12.08 -4.95 6.41
CA LEU A 301 -13.46 -5.30 6.03
C LEU A 301 -13.79 -5.08 4.55
N ILE A 302 -13.71 -6.20 3.83
CA ILE A 302 -14.10 -6.34 2.44
C ILE A 302 -15.58 -6.66 2.44
N ASP A 303 -16.31 -5.83 1.73
CA ASP A 303 -17.75 -5.80 1.75
C ASP A 303 -18.28 -6.32 0.44
N ARG A 304 -19.42 -7.04 0.50
CA ARG A 304 -20.13 -7.49 -0.69
C ARG A 304 -20.41 -6.24 -1.53
N PRO A 305 -19.75 -6.05 -2.70
CA PRO A 305 -20.04 -4.91 -3.59
C PRO A 305 -21.40 -5.11 -4.30
N ALA A 306 -22.24 -5.95 -3.74
CA ALA A 306 -23.34 -6.65 -4.33
C ALA A 306 -24.47 -6.58 -3.30
N SER A 307 -25.57 -5.96 -3.69
CA SER A 307 -26.84 -5.89 -2.99
C SER A 307 -27.81 -6.84 -3.69
N PRO A 308 -27.97 -8.08 -3.20
CA PRO A 308 -28.99 -9.00 -3.69
C PRO A 308 -30.38 -8.39 -3.60
N GLU A 309 -30.64 -7.55 -2.60
CA GLU A 309 -31.92 -6.88 -2.39
C GLU A 309 -32.22 -5.88 -3.52
N ARG A 310 -31.26 -5.06 -3.95
CA ARG A 310 -31.41 -4.21 -5.15
C ARG A 310 -31.59 -5.04 -6.42
N GLY A 311 -30.88 -6.17 -6.51
CA GLY A 311 -31.06 -7.12 -7.61
C GLY A 311 -32.46 -7.75 -7.63
N GLN A 312 -33.01 -8.12 -6.47
CA GLN A 312 -34.37 -8.63 -6.32
C GLN A 312 -35.41 -7.56 -6.64
N LEU A 313 -35.21 -6.32 -6.20
CA LEU A 313 -36.06 -5.18 -6.54
C LEU A 313 -36.08 -4.98 -8.06
N LEU A 314 -34.92 -4.94 -8.72
CA LEU A 314 -34.84 -4.82 -10.17
C LEU A 314 -35.52 -6.00 -10.88
N ARG A 315 -35.35 -7.23 -10.39
CA ARG A 315 -36.09 -8.40 -10.92
C ARG A 315 -37.60 -8.24 -10.76
N ALA A 316 -38.08 -7.74 -9.63
CA ALA A 316 -39.51 -7.48 -9.43
C ALA A 316 -40.03 -6.41 -10.41
N LEU A 317 -39.29 -5.33 -10.61
CA LEU A 317 -39.64 -4.27 -11.57
C LEU A 317 -39.73 -4.84 -12.99
N THR A 318 -38.68 -5.53 -13.45
CA THR A 318 -38.63 -6.09 -14.81
C THR A 318 -39.65 -7.21 -15.05
N ALA A 319 -39.91 -8.06 -14.04
CA ALA A 319 -40.89 -9.12 -14.13
C ALA A 319 -42.34 -8.60 -14.12
N SER A 320 -42.59 -7.43 -13.52
CA SER A 320 -43.91 -6.79 -13.52
C SER A 320 -44.30 -6.16 -14.86
N GLY A 321 -43.39 -6.19 -15.84
CA GLY A 321 -43.61 -5.59 -17.16
C GLY A 321 -43.40 -4.07 -17.20
N LEU A 322 -42.78 -3.48 -16.17
CA LEU A 322 -42.25 -2.12 -16.26
C LEU A 322 -41.10 -2.09 -17.26
N ARG A 323 -41.31 -1.35 -18.36
CA ARG A 323 -40.31 -1.14 -19.42
C ARG A 323 -39.67 0.23 -19.34
N GLU A 324 -40.31 1.20 -18.72
CA GLU A 324 -39.79 2.56 -18.57
C GLU A 324 -39.50 2.83 -17.10
N LEU A 325 -38.24 3.17 -16.79
CA LEU A 325 -37.78 3.39 -15.42
C LEU A 325 -37.44 4.86 -15.15
N GLU A 326 -37.61 5.75 -16.13
CA GLU A 326 -37.22 7.16 -16.05
C GLU A 326 -37.91 7.89 -14.90
N VAL A 327 -39.20 7.62 -14.68
CA VAL A 327 -39.96 8.18 -13.55
C VAL A 327 -39.37 7.72 -12.22
N LEU A 328 -38.98 6.45 -12.11
CA LEU A 328 -38.36 5.91 -10.90
C LEU A 328 -36.98 6.54 -10.67
N ASN A 329 -36.18 6.66 -11.74
CA ASN A 329 -34.87 7.32 -11.72
C ASN A 329 -35.00 8.78 -11.27
N PHE A 330 -35.99 9.50 -11.78
CA PHE A 330 -36.27 10.89 -11.41
C PHE A 330 -36.60 11.05 -9.91
N TYR A 331 -37.31 10.10 -9.33
CA TYR A 331 -37.57 10.06 -7.88
C TYR A 331 -36.40 9.50 -7.06
N GLY A 332 -35.24 9.27 -7.68
CA GLY A 332 -34.01 8.89 -7.01
C GLY A 332 -33.87 7.39 -6.77
N MET A 333 -34.43 6.55 -7.66
CA MET A 333 -34.11 5.13 -7.65
C MET A 333 -32.61 4.91 -7.87
N ASP A 334 -31.99 4.15 -6.98
CA ASP A 334 -30.56 3.82 -7.03
C ASP A 334 -30.36 2.30 -7.01
N LEU A 335 -29.89 1.78 -8.14
CA LEU A 335 -29.58 0.36 -8.36
C LEU A 335 -28.06 0.13 -8.46
N SER A 336 -27.24 1.08 -8.00
CA SER A 336 -25.80 0.87 -7.83
C SER A 336 -25.55 -0.36 -6.96
N TYR A 337 -24.48 -1.10 -7.22
CA TYR A 337 -24.17 -2.34 -6.49
C TYR A 337 -25.26 -3.44 -6.60
N ALA A 338 -26.28 -3.32 -7.45
CA ALA A 338 -27.30 -4.37 -7.56
C ALA A 338 -26.66 -5.70 -8.01
N TYR A 339 -26.95 -6.79 -7.30
CA TYR A 339 -26.47 -8.12 -7.67
C TYR A 339 -27.56 -8.91 -8.38
N ALA A 340 -27.49 -8.96 -9.71
CA ALA A 340 -28.50 -9.61 -10.53
C ALA A 340 -27.89 -10.39 -11.71
N PRO A 341 -27.01 -11.38 -11.45
CA PRO A 341 -26.46 -12.19 -12.53
C PRO A 341 -27.55 -12.98 -13.26
N GLY A 342 -27.47 -13.07 -14.58
CA GLY A 342 -28.49 -13.74 -15.39
C GLY A 342 -29.83 -13.00 -15.44
N ILE A 343 -29.87 -11.71 -15.09
CA ILE A 343 -31.08 -10.90 -15.24
C ILE A 343 -31.44 -10.75 -16.73
N ARG A 344 -32.74 -10.65 -17.02
CA ARG A 344 -33.26 -10.36 -18.36
C ARG A 344 -33.71 -8.91 -18.41
N LEU A 345 -32.98 -8.09 -19.13
CA LEU A 345 -33.31 -6.69 -19.41
C LEU A 345 -33.76 -6.61 -20.86
N PHE A 346 -35.06 -6.81 -21.10
CA PHE A 346 -35.62 -6.80 -22.46
C PHE A 346 -36.48 -5.57 -22.65
N LEU A 347 -36.21 -4.78 -23.70
CA LEU A 347 -37.02 -3.62 -24.04
C LEU A 347 -37.11 -2.59 -22.89
N ILE A 348 -36.07 -2.52 -22.05
CA ILE A 348 -36.06 -1.63 -20.89
C ILE A 348 -35.41 -0.30 -21.26
N SER A 349 -36.06 0.79 -20.87
CA SER A 349 -35.55 2.14 -20.91
C SER A 349 -35.26 2.57 -19.47
N SER A 350 -34.01 2.92 -19.20
CA SER A 350 -33.57 3.49 -17.92
C SER A 350 -32.58 4.61 -18.17
N GLN A 351 -33.02 5.62 -18.92
CA GLN A 351 -32.22 6.82 -19.13
C GLN A 351 -31.88 7.48 -17.79
N MET A 352 -30.63 7.96 -17.67
CA MET A 352 -30.13 8.61 -16.45
C MET A 352 -30.23 7.76 -15.16
N GLY A 353 -30.33 6.43 -15.29
CA GLY A 353 -30.40 5.53 -14.14
C GLY A 353 -29.06 5.35 -13.43
N GLN A 354 -29.10 4.97 -12.16
CA GLN A 354 -27.89 4.72 -11.35
C GLN A 354 -27.67 3.21 -11.18
N PHE A 355 -26.56 2.73 -11.71
CA PHE A 355 -26.19 1.30 -11.78
C PHE A 355 -24.70 1.06 -11.52
N SER A 356 -23.94 2.06 -11.05
CA SER A 356 -22.51 1.91 -10.81
C SER A 356 -22.22 0.72 -9.89
N TYR A 357 -21.20 -0.09 -10.20
CA TYR A 357 -20.88 -1.34 -9.52
C TYR A 357 -21.96 -2.44 -9.54
N ALA A 358 -23.06 -2.29 -10.31
CA ALA A 358 -24.02 -3.38 -10.45
C ALA A 358 -23.39 -4.59 -11.16
N ASP A 359 -23.81 -5.79 -10.76
CA ASP A 359 -23.40 -7.06 -11.34
C ASP A 359 -24.53 -7.66 -12.17
N PHE A 360 -24.34 -7.58 -13.48
CA PHE A 360 -25.17 -8.16 -14.53
C PHE A 360 -24.41 -9.23 -15.31
N SER A 361 -23.50 -9.96 -14.65
CA SER A 361 -22.82 -11.10 -15.28
C SER A 361 -23.84 -12.10 -15.81
N PHE A 362 -23.60 -12.72 -16.97
CA PHE A 362 -24.53 -13.64 -17.62
C PHE A 362 -25.91 -13.05 -18.00
N ALA A 363 -26.10 -11.73 -17.87
CA ALA A 363 -27.38 -11.11 -18.18
C ALA A 363 -27.71 -11.23 -19.66
N ASN A 364 -28.99 -11.14 -19.98
CA ASN A 364 -29.47 -11.01 -21.33
C ASN A 364 -30.09 -9.60 -21.47
N VAL A 365 -29.43 -8.74 -22.24
CA VAL A 365 -29.74 -7.31 -22.39
C VAL A 365 -30.12 -7.07 -23.84
N LEU A 366 -31.42 -7.04 -24.12
CA LEU A 366 -31.95 -6.92 -25.48
C LEU A 366 -32.73 -5.63 -25.62
N GLU A 367 -32.46 -4.87 -26.67
CA GLU A 367 -33.21 -3.67 -27.02
C GLU A 367 -33.35 -2.70 -25.83
N THR A 368 -32.29 -2.58 -25.03
CA THR A 368 -32.28 -1.81 -23.78
C THR A 368 -31.62 -0.45 -24.00
N LYS A 369 -32.22 0.61 -23.42
CA LYS A 369 -31.71 1.99 -23.50
C LYS A 369 -31.23 2.45 -22.13
N MET A 370 -29.92 2.67 -22.02
CA MET A 370 -29.23 3.12 -20.81
C MET A 370 -28.47 4.44 -21.05
N GLN A 371 -28.92 5.23 -22.02
CA GLN A 371 -28.26 6.48 -22.39
C GLN A 371 -28.32 7.49 -21.24
N GLY A 372 -27.21 8.18 -20.99
CA GLY A 372 -27.04 9.10 -19.85
C GLY A 372 -26.94 8.41 -18.48
N ALA A 373 -26.96 7.08 -18.41
CA ALA A 373 -26.91 6.34 -17.16
C ALA A 373 -25.51 6.34 -16.52
N TRP A 374 -25.48 6.09 -15.21
CA TRP A 374 -24.26 5.92 -14.43
C TRP A 374 -23.99 4.43 -14.25
N LEU A 375 -23.00 3.92 -14.97
CA LEU A 375 -22.64 2.52 -15.09
C LEU A 375 -21.14 2.30 -14.81
N SER A 376 -20.47 3.24 -14.15
CA SER A 376 -19.05 3.07 -13.80
C SER A 376 -18.87 1.80 -12.97
N HIS A 377 -17.87 0.98 -13.33
CA HIS A 377 -17.59 -0.31 -12.68
C HIS A 377 -18.73 -1.33 -12.76
N VAL A 378 -19.72 -1.16 -13.65
CA VAL A 378 -20.73 -2.19 -13.91
C VAL A 378 -20.08 -3.46 -14.47
N ARG A 379 -20.61 -4.62 -14.12
CA ARG A 379 -20.14 -5.91 -14.63
C ARG A 379 -21.17 -6.54 -15.57
N PHE A 380 -20.79 -6.71 -16.82
CA PHE A 380 -21.48 -7.46 -17.87
C PHE A 380 -20.66 -8.68 -18.30
N THR A 381 -19.81 -9.23 -17.42
CA THR A 381 -19.00 -10.42 -17.71
C THR A 381 -19.88 -11.55 -18.24
N GLN A 382 -19.51 -12.10 -19.40
CA GLN A 382 -20.26 -13.18 -20.04
C GLN A 382 -21.74 -12.86 -20.29
N ALA A 383 -22.13 -11.58 -20.39
CA ALA A 383 -23.49 -11.20 -20.73
C ALA A 383 -23.72 -11.25 -22.24
N TYR A 384 -24.98 -11.44 -22.65
CA TYR A 384 -25.42 -11.29 -24.03
C TYR A 384 -26.15 -9.96 -24.19
N LEU A 385 -25.62 -9.06 -25.01
CA LEU A 385 -26.17 -7.75 -25.31
C LEU A 385 -26.52 -7.66 -26.79
N ARG A 386 -27.73 -7.22 -27.11
CA ARG A 386 -28.17 -7.05 -28.50
C ARG A 386 -29.00 -5.79 -28.66
N ASP A 387 -28.78 -5.06 -29.75
CA ASP A 387 -29.62 -3.92 -30.16
C ASP A 387 -29.81 -2.89 -29.03
N SER A 388 -28.83 -2.77 -28.14
CA SER A 388 -28.91 -1.97 -26.91
C SER A 388 -28.05 -0.72 -27.01
N ASP A 389 -28.42 0.34 -26.31
CA ASP A 389 -27.80 1.64 -26.42
C ASP A 389 -27.30 2.15 -25.06
N PHE A 390 -25.98 2.28 -24.97
CA PHE A 390 -25.22 2.85 -23.88
C PHE A 390 -24.47 4.11 -24.31
N GLY A 391 -24.80 4.70 -25.46
CA GLY A 391 -24.23 5.97 -25.92
C GLY A 391 -24.69 7.15 -25.08
N ALA A 392 -24.10 8.32 -25.31
CA ALA A 392 -24.57 9.58 -24.77
C ALA A 392 -26.02 9.83 -25.21
N LEU A 393 -26.81 10.44 -24.32
CA LEU A 393 -28.21 10.78 -24.56
C LEU A 393 -28.31 12.19 -25.14
N PRO A 394 -28.67 12.40 -26.41
CA PRO A 394 -28.98 13.73 -26.93
C PRO A 394 -30.14 14.35 -26.16
N GLY A 395 -30.08 15.66 -25.89
CA GLY A 395 -31.10 16.39 -25.14
C GLY A 395 -32.51 16.25 -25.74
N GLU A 396 -32.61 16.15 -27.06
CA GLU A 396 -33.88 15.96 -27.79
C GLU A 396 -34.52 14.58 -27.61
N LEU A 397 -33.74 13.58 -27.18
CA LEU A 397 -34.20 12.20 -26.95
C LEU A 397 -34.45 11.90 -25.47
N VAL A 398 -34.29 12.89 -24.60
CA VAL A 398 -34.59 12.78 -23.17
C VAL A 398 -36.08 12.54 -22.97
N LYS A 399 -36.42 11.46 -22.28
CA LYS A 399 -37.80 11.14 -21.93
C LYS A 399 -38.27 11.90 -20.68
N PRO A 400 -39.57 12.22 -20.58
CA PRO A 400 -40.16 12.68 -19.33
C PRO A 400 -39.91 11.69 -18.19
N PRO A 401 -39.82 12.16 -16.93
CA PRO A 401 -40.03 13.53 -16.46
C PRO A 401 -38.76 14.41 -16.49
N PHE A 402 -37.65 13.93 -17.06
CA PHE A 402 -36.46 14.74 -17.26
C PHE A 402 -36.66 15.79 -18.37
N SER A 403 -35.89 16.87 -18.32
CA SER A 403 -35.87 17.92 -19.36
C SER A 403 -34.54 17.91 -20.12
N GLY A 404 -34.62 18.03 -21.44
CA GLY A 404 -33.47 18.13 -22.35
C GLY A 404 -32.79 19.50 -22.33
N GLU A 405 -32.41 20.01 -21.16
CA GLU A 405 -31.80 21.34 -21.02
C GLU A 405 -30.34 21.38 -21.51
N LEU A 406 -29.66 20.23 -21.43
CA LEU A 406 -28.30 20.06 -21.93
C LEU A 406 -28.32 19.47 -23.35
N PRO A 407 -27.35 19.82 -24.22
CA PRO A 407 -27.27 19.25 -25.56
C PRO A 407 -27.14 17.73 -25.56
N PHE A 408 -26.46 17.18 -24.56
CA PHE A 408 -26.33 15.75 -24.34
C PHE A 408 -26.04 15.44 -22.86
N PHE A 409 -26.32 14.20 -22.47
CA PHE A 409 -25.98 13.63 -21.17
C PHE A 409 -25.07 12.41 -21.40
N ASN A 410 -23.87 12.43 -20.84
CA ASN A 410 -22.91 11.36 -21.04
C ASN A 410 -23.32 10.10 -20.27
N THR A 411 -23.18 8.95 -20.91
CA THR A 411 -23.23 7.66 -20.22
C THR A 411 -21.86 7.38 -19.61
N GLN A 412 -21.83 7.07 -18.32
CA GLN A 412 -20.59 6.83 -17.57
C GLN A 412 -20.36 5.32 -17.47
N LEU A 413 -19.29 4.82 -18.07
CA LEU A 413 -18.88 3.41 -18.14
C LEU A 413 -17.42 3.21 -17.68
N ASP A 414 -16.83 4.19 -16.98
CA ASP A 414 -15.45 4.08 -16.52
C ASP A 414 -15.23 2.80 -15.69
N GLY A 415 -14.26 1.98 -16.06
CA GLY A 415 -13.96 0.72 -15.41
C GLY A 415 -15.04 -0.36 -15.58
N ALA A 416 -15.99 -0.20 -16.50
CA ALA A 416 -16.98 -1.23 -16.79
C ALA A 416 -16.32 -2.52 -17.32
N ASP A 417 -16.87 -3.67 -16.94
CA ASP A 417 -16.32 -4.98 -17.25
C ASP A 417 -17.26 -5.76 -18.17
N PHE A 418 -16.87 -5.90 -19.43
CA PHE A 418 -17.52 -6.68 -20.48
C PHE A 418 -16.72 -7.93 -20.85
N THR A 419 -15.88 -8.44 -19.93
CA THR A 419 -15.03 -9.62 -20.19
C THR A 419 -15.88 -10.79 -20.70
N ASP A 420 -15.46 -11.39 -21.82
CA ASP A 420 -16.15 -12.51 -22.49
C ASP A 420 -17.63 -12.26 -22.82
N ALA A 421 -18.08 -10.99 -22.83
CA ALA A 421 -19.44 -10.64 -23.22
C ALA A 421 -19.63 -10.81 -24.73
N VAL A 422 -20.87 -11.05 -25.16
CA VAL A 422 -21.26 -11.02 -26.56
C VAL A 422 -22.13 -9.79 -26.76
N ALA A 423 -21.67 -8.81 -27.54
CA ALA A 423 -22.40 -7.59 -27.85
C ALA A 423 -22.59 -7.43 -29.36
N GLU A 424 -23.84 -7.49 -29.82
CA GLU A 424 -24.22 -7.37 -31.22
C GLU A 424 -25.05 -6.10 -31.43
N ARG A 425 -24.57 -5.20 -32.31
CA ARG A 425 -25.20 -3.89 -32.59
C ARG A 425 -25.46 -3.09 -31.32
N VAL A 426 -24.46 -3.02 -30.45
CA VAL A 426 -24.52 -2.24 -29.21
C VAL A 426 -23.91 -0.85 -29.45
N GLY A 427 -24.66 0.18 -29.08
CA GLY A 427 -24.24 1.57 -29.17
C GLY A 427 -23.46 2.03 -27.94
N PHE A 428 -22.28 2.61 -28.15
CA PHE A 428 -21.46 3.29 -27.14
C PHE A 428 -21.09 4.71 -27.59
N VAL A 429 -21.84 5.29 -28.53
CA VAL A 429 -21.52 6.58 -29.16
C VAL A 429 -21.38 7.67 -28.10
N GLY A 430 -20.23 8.33 -28.02
CA GLY A 430 -19.99 9.39 -27.03
C GLY A 430 -19.93 8.92 -25.57
N ALA A 431 -19.93 7.62 -25.30
CA ALA A 431 -19.87 7.10 -23.93
C ALA A 431 -18.49 7.34 -23.30
N HIS A 432 -18.48 7.55 -21.98
CA HIS A 432 -17.24 7.66 -21.20
C HIS A 432 -16.86 6.28 -20.66
N ALA A 433 -15.98 5.56 -21.36
CA ALA A 433 -15.62 4.17 -21.05
C ALA A 433 -14.13 4.04 -20.73
N MET A 434 -13.60 4.97 -19.92
CA MET A 434 -12.17 4.96 -19.57
C MET A 434 -11.83 3.71 -18.76
N ALA A 435 -10.75 3.02 -19.13
CA ALA A 435 -10.33 1.77 -18.52
C ALA A 435 -11.43 0.69 -18.47
N ALA A 436 -12.41 0.75 -19.39
CA ALA A 436 -13.35 -0.34 -19.60
C ALA A 436 -12.63 -1.58 -20.13
N ASN A 437 -13.07 -2.75 -19.68
CA ASN A 437 -12.47 -4.03 -20.04
C ASN A 437 -13.41 -4.80 -20.98
N PHE A 438 -12.99 -5.01 -22.22
CA PHE A 438 -13.66 -5.83 -23.24
C PHE A 438 -12.82 -7.06 -23.62
N ASP A 439 -11.92 -7.51 -22.73
CA ASP A 439 -11.08 -8.67 -23.01
C ASP A 439 -11.92 -9.93 -23.30
N GLY A 440 -11.52 -10.69 -24.32
CA GLY A 440 -12.24 -11.89 -24.77
C GLY A 440 -13.65 -11.64 -25.32
N ALA A 441 -14.15 -10.40 -25.30
CA ALA A 441 -15.50 -10.08 -25.74
C ALA A 441 -15.68 -10.31 -27.24
N THR A 442 -16.87 -10.77 -27.63
CA THR A 442 -17.30 -10.84 -29.02
C THR A 442 -18.18 -9.64 -29.34
N LEU A 443 -17.65 -8.70 -30.09
CA LEU A 443 -18.29 -7.43 -30.44
C LEU A 443 -18.60 -7.41 -31.94
N ILE A 444 -19.86 -7.59 -32.31
CA ILE A 444 -20.33 -7.57 -33.71
C ILE A 444 -21.06 -6.26 -33.99
N ALA A 445 -20.51 -5.47 -34.90
CA ALA A 445 -20.96 -4.12 -35.23
C ALA A 445 -21.20 -3.22 -34.00
N PRO A 446 -20.27 -3.16 -33.02
CA PRO A 446 -20.37 -2.17 -31.96
C PRO A 446 -20.11 -0.77 -32.52
N ASP A 447 -20.76 0.23 -31.93
CA ASP A 447 -20.58 1.62 -32.31
C ASP A 447 -19.89 2.41 -31.18
N PHE A 448 -18.57 2.58 -31.27
CA PHE A 448 -17.77 3.36 -30.32
C PHE A 448 -17.47 4.79 -30.80
N ARG A 449 -18.21 5.29 -31.79
CA ARG A 449 -17.91 6.62 -32.35
C ARG A 449 -17.95 7.70 -31.28
N TYR A 450 -16.95 8.58 -31.27
CA TYR A 450 -16.77 9.65 -30.27
C TYR A 450 -16.69 9.19 -28.81
N ALA A 451 -16.55 7.88 -28.54
CA ALA A 451 -16.43 7.37 -27.17
C ALA A 451 -15.04 7.70 -26.58
N THR A 452 -15.00 7.91 -25.26
CA THR A 452 -13.73 8.00 -24.53
C THR A 452 -13.31 6.60 -24.08
N LEU A 453 -12.39 5.97 -24.80
CA LEU A 453 -11.88 4.62 -24.54
C LEU A 453 -10.44 4.65 -23.98
N ALA A 454 -10.02 5.78 -23.42
CA ALA A 454 -8.68 5.92 -22.88
C ALA A 454 -8.41 4.81 -21.84
N ALA A 455 -7.27 4.13 -21.95
CA ALA A 455 -6.90 2.99 -21.10
C ALA A 455 -7.85 1.77 -21.17
N ALA A 456 -8.78 1.68 -22.12
CA ALA A 456 -9.60 0.48 -22.30
C ALA A 456 -8.79 -0.72 -22.82
N THR A 457 -9.27 -1.95 -22.60
CA THR A 457 -8.64 -3.17 -23.10
C THR A 457 -9.61 -3.98 -23.96
N PHE A 458 -9.11 -4.51 -25.07
CA PHE A 458 -9.80 -5.39 -26.01
C PHE A 458 -8.95 -6.65 -26.25
N ARG A 459 -8.23 -7.13 -25.22
CA ARG A 459 -7.24 -8.19 -25.41
C ARG A 459 -7.94 -9.50 -25.76
N GLY A 460 -7.56 -10.12 -26.86
CA GLY A 460 -8.23 -11.34 -27.35
C GLY A 460 -9.69 -11.15 -27.77
N ALA A 461 -10.19 -9.92 -27.87
CA ALA A 461 -11.58 -9.64 -28.26
C ALA A 461 -11.79 -9.86 -29.77
N ALA A 462 -13.00 -10.24 -30.19
CA ALA A 462 -13.41 -10.20 -31.59
C ALA A 462 -14.12 -8.88 -31.90
N LEU A 463 -13.52 -8.05 -32.73
CA LEU A 463 -14.02 -6.75 -33.18
C LEU A 463 -14.47 -6.85 -34.65
N ILE A 464 -15.69 -7.33 -34.86
CA ILE A 464 -16.22 -7.55 -36.20
C ILE A 464 -17.02 -6.33 -36.62
N ASN A 465 -16.54 -5.58 -37.62
CA ASN A 465 -17.20 -4.37 -38.13
C ASN A 465 -17.40 -3.27 -37.06
N ALA A 466 -16.45 -3.17 -36.13
CA ALA A 466 -16.48 -2.15 -35.07
C ALA A 466 -16.17 -0.74 -35.61
N GLN A 467 -16.88 0.27 -35.10
CA GLN A 467 -16.69 1.66 -35.50
C GLN A 467 -16.01 2.46 -34.37
N PHE A 468 -14.92 3.16 -34.69
CA PHE A 468 -14.12 3.95 -33.74
C PHE A 468 -13.93 5.41 -34.17
N GLU A 469 -14.71 5.91 -35.14
CA GLU A 469 -14.58 7.28 -35.65
C GLU A 469 -14.69 8.31 -34.51
N GLY A 470 -13.70 9.17 -34.36
CA GLY A 470 -13.61 10.19 -33.33
C GLY A 470 -13.40 9.65 -31.91
N ALA A 471 -13.20 8.34 -31.71
CA ALA A 471 -12.97 7.76 -30.39
C ALA A 471 -11.59 8.14 -29.84
N ASP A 472 -11.50 8.40 -28.54
CA ASP A 472 -10.23 8.59 -27.85
C ASP A 472 -9.62 7.23 -27.49
N LEU A 473 -8.55 6.87 -28.19
CA LEU A 473 -7.87 5.58 -28.08
C LEU A 473 -6.54 5.66 -27.31
N ARG A 474 -6.32 6.72 -26.52
CA ARG A 474 -5.09 6.86 -25.72
C ARG A 474 -4.93 5.67 -24.81
N SER A 475 -3.80 4.99 -24.90
CA SER A 475 -3.53 3.83 -24.06
C SER A 475 -4.56 2.70 -24.16
N VAL A 476 -5.23 2.53 -25.31
CA VAL A 476 -6.02 1.33 -25.60
C VAL A 476 -5.11 0.12 -25.87
N ASP A 477 -5.52 -1.07 -25.43
CA ASP A 477 -4.83 -2.33 -25.72
C ASP A 477 -5.65 -3.23 -26.65
N PHE A 478 -5.15 -3.50 -27.86
CA PHE A 478 -5.76 -4.42 -28.83
C PHE A 478 -5.01 -5.76 -28.94
N ASP A 479 -4.08 -6.07 -28.04
CA ASP A 479 -3.23 -7.26 -28.15
C ASP A 479 -4.05 -8.57 -28.23
N GLY A 480 -3.84 -9.35 -29.28
CA GLY A 480 -4.58 -10.58 -29.56
C GLY A 480 -5.99 -10.40 -30.12
N ALA A 481 -6.46 -9.16 -30.33
CA ALA A 481 -7.80 -8.93 -30.88
C ALA A 481 -7.92 -9.46 -32.32
N VAL A 482 -9.08 -10.06 -32.64
CA VAL A 482 -9.45 -10.47 -33.99
C VAL A 482 -10.27 -9.36 -34.63
N VAL A 483 -9.85 -8.85 -35.78
CA VAL A 483 -10.47 -7.72 -36.49
C VAL A 483 -10.82 -8.09 -37.92
N THR A 484 -11.74 -7.32 -38.52
CA THR A 484 -12.06 -7.45 -39.96
C THR A 484 -11.27 -6.45 -40.80
N GLY A 485 -10.66 -6.92 -41.90
CA GLY A 485 -9.95 -6.07 -42.85
C GLY A 485 -8.49 -5.79 -42.51
N ALA A 486 -7.63 -5.86 -43.54
CA ALA A 486 -6.20 -5.54 -43.44
C ALA A 486 -5.93 -4.06 -43.08
N GLY A 487 -6.88 -3.17 -43.39
CA GLY A 487 -6.80 -1.72 -43.15
C GLY A 487 -7.30 -1.26 -41.78
N PHE A 488 -7.53 -2.17 -40.83
CA PHE A 488 -8.04 -1.82 -39.49
C PHE A 488 -7.17 -0.76 -38.79
N LEU A 489 -5.84 -0.97 -38.73
CA LEU A 489 -4.93 -0.04 -38.07
C LEU A 489 -4.87 1.33 -38.75
N ASP A 490 -4.85 1.34 -40.09
CA ASP A 490 -4.86 2.59 -40.88
C ASP A 490 -6.15 3.37 -40.66
N THR A 491 -7.29 2.67 -40.65
CA THR A 491 -8.61 3.27 -40.37
C THR A 491 -8.62 3.92 -38.99
N LEU A 492 -8.06 3.28 -37.97
CA LEU A 492 -7.96 3.88 -36.64
C LEU A 492 -7.06 5.13 -36.66
N THR A 493 -5.94 5.11 -37.38
CA THR A 493 -5.05 6.27 -37.50
C THR A 493 -5.73 7.47 -38.19
N GLU A 494 -6.57 7.21 -39.19
CA GLU A 494 -7.26 8.25 -39.94
C GLU A 494 -8.51 8.79 -39.23
N THR A 495 -9.26 7.91 -38.56
CA THR A 495 -10.62 8.23 -38.08
C THR A 495 -10.72 8.42 -36.58
N ALA A 496 -9.84 7.86 -35.76
CA ALA A 496 -9.89 8.07 -34.31
C ALA A 496 -9.61 9.53 -33.94
N ALA A 497 -9.84 9.90 -32.68
CA ALA A 497 -9.52 11.24 -32.21
C ALA A 497 -8.03 11.56 -32.48
N PRO A 498 -7.71 12.77 -32.99
CA PRO A 498 -6.34 13.12 -33.36
C PRO A 498 -5.34 12.88 -32.24
N GLU A 499 -4.16 12.34 -32.58
CA GLU A 499 -3.05 12.09 -31.64
C GLU A 499 -3.34 11.06 -30.52
N THR A 500 -4.46 10.33 -30.59
CA THR A 500 -4.82 9.35 -29.55
C THR A 500 -4.37 7.92 -29.87
N PHE A 501 -4.33 7.54 -31.15
CA PHE A 501 -3.97 6.19 -31.58
C PHE A 501 -2.55 6.11 -32.16
N ARG A 502 -1.84 5.02 -31.84
CA ARG A 502 -0.48 4.72 -32.32
C ARG A 502 -0.42 3.36 -33.02
N ALA A 503 -0.53 3.38 -34.35
CA ALA A 503 -0.49 2.17 -35.17
C ALA A 503 0.87 1.45 -35.11
N ASP A 504 1.97 2.18 -34.88
CA ASP A 504 3.33 1.63 -34.85
C ASP A 504 3.59 0.65 -33.68
N ARG A 505 2.65 0.56 -32.73
CA ARG A 505 2.68 -0.40 -31.61
C ARG A 505 2.06 -1.76 -31.95
N TYR A 506 1.48 -1.90 -33.13
CA TYR A 506 0.68 -3.05 -33.52
C TYR A 506 1.07 -3.58 -34.90
N THR A 507 0.85 -4.87 -35.10
CA THR A 507 0.96 -5.55 -36.39
C THR A 507 -0.27 -6.41 -36.62
N LEU A 508 -0.61 -6.63 -37.89
CA LEU A 508 -1.71 -7.51 -38.30
C LEU A 508 -1.15 -8.75 -39.00
N ALA A 509 -1.73 -9.90 -38.69
CA ALA A 509 -1.52 -11.13 -39.44
C ALA A 509 -2.87 -11.73 -39.83
N GLU A 510 -3.02 -12.13 -41.09
CA GLU A 510 -4.25 -12.79 -41.57
C GLU A 510 -4.39 -14.16 -40.89
N ILE A 511 -5.62 -14.49 -40.50
CA ILE A 511 -5.96 -15.76 -39.86
C ILE A 511 -7.19 -16.38 -40.50
N SER A 512 -7.29 -17.71 -40.44
CA SER A 512 -8.49 -18.41 -40.91
C SER A 512 -9.66 -18.25 -39.93
N PRO A 513 -10.93 -18.35 -40.37
CA PRO A 513 -12.07 -18.36 -39.46
C PRO A 513 -12.00 -19.46 -38.39
N ALA A 514 -11.45 -20.63 -38.72
CA ALA A 514 -11.26 -21.71 -37.76
C ALA A 514 -10.25 -21.34 -36.66
N GLU A 515 -9.16 -20.64 -37.02
CA GLU A 515 -8.20 -20.13 -36.04
C GLU A 515 -8.81 -19.00 -35.20
N ALA A 516 -9.60 -18.11 -35.80
CA ALA A 516 -10.31 -17.07 -35.07
C ALA A 516 -11.24 -17.66 -34.01
N ILE A 517 -12.07 -18.65 -34.37
CA ILE A 517 -12.94 -19.35 -33.42
C ILE A 517 -12.15 -20.04 -32.31
N ALA A 518 -11.02 -20.67 -32.62
CA ALA A 518 -10.20 -21.32 -31.60
C ALA A 518 -9.62 -20.35 -30.56
N ARG A 519 -9.53 -19.05 -30.90
CA ARG A 519 -9.01 -17.99 -30.03
C ARG A 519 -10.10 -17.25 -29.27
N ILE A 520 -11.29 -17.15 -29.86
CA ILE A 520 -12.45 -16.55 -29.21
C ILE A 520 -13.02 -17.59 -28.25
N ASP A 521 -12.80 -17.42 -26.94
CA ASP A 521 -13.40 -18.25 -25.89
C ASP A 521 -14.89 -17.92 -25.70
N SER A 522 -15.67 -18.08 -26.76
CA SER A 522 -17.09 -17.75 -26.76
C SER A 522 -17.89 -18.89 -26.12
N LEU A 523 -18.13 -18.79 -24.81
CA LEU A 523 -19.04 -19.67 -24.05
C LEU A 523 -20.45 -19.77 -24.66
N TYR A 524 -20.86 -18.75 -25.41
CA TYR A 524 -22.10 -18.75 -26.17
C TYR A 524 -21.80 -19.30 -27.57
N ARG A 525 -22.39 -20.45 -27.94
CA ARG A 525 -22.26 -21.09 -29.27
C ARG A 525 -22.93 -20.28 -30.40
N TYR A 526 -22.70 -18.97 -30.45
CA TYR A 526 -23.34 -18.01 -31.36
C TYR A 526 -22.48 -17.70 -32.58
N LEU A 527 -21.16 -17.85 -32.47
CA LEU A 527 -20.25 -17.73 -33.59
C LEU A 527 -19.70 -19.10 -33.95
N ASP A 528 -19.98 -19.55 -35.17
CA ASP A 528 -19.21 -20.59 -35.85
C ASP A 528 -18.35 -19.97 -36.96
N ALA A 529 -17.48 -20.78 -37.55
CA ALA A 529 -16.57 -20.34 -38.60
C ALA A 529 -17.30 -19.78 -39.83
N ASP A 530 -18.46 -20.35 -40.18
CA ASP A 530 -19.26 -19.93 -41.34
C ASP A 530 -19.92 -18.57 -41.11
N THR A 531 -20.44 -18.36 -39.89
CA THR A 531 -21.01 -17.07 -39.46
C THR A 531 -19.94 -16.00 -39.44
N LEU A 532 -18.75 -16.29 -38.90
CA LEU A 532 -17.62 -15.37 -38.93
C LEU A 532 -17.17 -15.03 -40.35
N GLN A 533 -17.08 -16.01 -41.22
CA GLN A 533 -16.73 -15.78 -42.63
C GLN A 533 -17.77 -14.89 -43.33
N THR A 534 -19.05 -15.09 -43.01
CA THR A 534 -20.15 -14.27 -43.54
C THR A 534 -20.08 -12.83 -43.02
N LEU A 535 -19.78 -12.65 -41.73
CA LEU A 535 -19.67 -11.34 -41.10
C LEU A 535 -18.41 -10.57 -41.53
N ALA A 536 -17.30 -11.27 -41.74
CA ALA A 536 -16.05 -10.70 -42.25
C ALA A 536 -16.15 -10.35 -43.73
N GLY A 537 -16.94 -11.10 -44.50
CA GLY A 537 -17.11 -10.90 -45.93
C GLY A 537 -15.76 -11.02 -46.67
N GLU A 538 -15.58 -10.18 -47.68
CA GLU A 538 -14.34 -10.14 -48.49
C GLU A 538 -13.16 -9.48 -47.74
N ASN A 539 -13.41 -8.82 -46.61
CA ASN A 539 -12.37 -8.10 -45.87
C ASN A 539 -11.37 -9.03 -45.17
N GLY A 540 -11.73 -10.30 -44.95
CA GLY A 540 -10.90 -11.27 -44.23
C GLY A 540 -10.79 -11.00 -42.72
N LEU A 541 -10.14 -11.92 -42.01
CA LEU A 541 -9.94 -11.87 -40.57
C LEU A 541 -8.45 -11.73 -40.25
N TYR A 542 -8.12 -10.86 -39.31
CA TYR A 542 -6.75 -10.57 -38.91
C TYR A 542 -6.62 -10.59 -37.40
N ILE A 543 -5.47 -11.02 -36.91
CA ILE A 543 -5.10 -10.89 -35.50
C ILE A 543 -4.16 -9.71 -35.31
N VAL A 544 -4.47 -8.88 -34.32
CA VAL A 544 -3.62 -7.79 -33.86
C VAL A 544 -2.60 -8.35 -32.88
N THR A 545 -1.32 -8.09 -33.12
CA THR A 545 -0.24 -8.41 -32.17
C THR A 545 0.47 -7.13 -31.77
N ARG A 546 0.57 -6.88 -30.46
CA ARG A 546 1.32 -5.75 -29.93
C ARG A 546 2.83 -6.04 -30.03
N THR A 547 3.59 -5.06 -30.52
CA THR A 547 5.04 -5.21 -30.78
C THR A 547 5.92 -4.49 -29.76
N SER A 548 5.35 -3.61 -28.93
CA SER A 548 6.09 -2.84 -27.93
C SER A 548 5.40 -2.87 -26.55
N PRO A 549 6.15 -2.71 -25.45
CA PRO A 549 5.57 -2.47 -24.13
C PRO A 549 4.68 -1.23 -24.14
N PHE A 550 3.69 -1.21 -23.25
CA PHE A 550 2.64 -0.19 -23.24
C PHE A 550 3.16 1.25 -23.07
N GLU A 551 4.19 1.44 -22.24
CA GLU A 551 4.66 2.76 -21.80
C GLU A 551 5.96 3.26 -22.47
N ASN A 552 6.32 2.70 -23.64
CA ASN A 552 7.44 3.22 -24.44
C ASN A 552 7.03 4.32 -25.43
#